data_AF-A0A7C7XNI0-F1
#
_entry.id   AF-A0A7C7XNI0-F1
#
_cell.length_a   1.000
_cell.length_b   1.000
_cell.length_c   1.000
_cell.angle_alpha   90.00
_cell.angle_beta   90.00
_cell.angle_gamma   90.00
#
_symmetry.space_group_name_H-M   'P 1'
#
loop_
_entity.id
_entity.type
_entity.pdbx_description
1 polymer ?
#
loop_
_entity_poly.entity_id
_entity_poly.type
_entity_poly.pdbx_seq_one_letter_code
_entity_poly.pdbx_strand_id
1 'polypeptide(L)'
;MGIPGVETLSDGAKKWLAHAIAGMTVADGEVDSSELSHLREAIEFLDNKGEVEELMSEVREHHVAELSPQQMQKRQAFAILKELAQLAVADRVLSASEEDYLLHASELLGLPNEIAEKLIVTARKVVHEIIPAKLTFQKHRYSATCLAIQEKRCLLAAKQVIPAGAMVLLEIGEQDSAVEQYFSPISCRVLTTKETSGESGNHLLVLAYKERPTLSHGIPHVIHPEQSVDAQPQSVPTRNEALSGILLTCYVCGNPKVPWWSLETEVRAQYNIFGIPRYQEDINIYSGFNFSFYRTGVCPECLFVSPLQSSFYRPGTAVKPAAFLNLEFRNKWLSTIVNRKREVKSDVRWVSSDHRNLDEGLYAWKLAAATSDRLAEFNKHDRWHYDFIRGWCLLEEAELFMQQGFVSMAAGRVELAGVVFSKSLAAYPAEVRLVVLPVLALIALHNNQDSRHIELLVEFAELPVQLPADELRQKHEQLNAVISEFSKLSKGYRKGGHENFMPTDTHKGLAEVAPLLDFAHCAMLPSDGSAVSS
;
A
#
# COMPACT_ATOMS: atom_id res chain seq x y z
N MET A 1 -30.45 -5.57 25.05
CA MET A 1 -31.68 -6.28 24.59
C MET A 1 -31.48 -7.72 25.05
N GLY A 2 -32.35 -8.33 25.87
CA GLY A 2 -32.02 -9.62 26.50
C GLY A 2 -31.68 -10.73 25.50
N ILE A 3 -30.52 -11.37 25.67
CA ILE A 3 -30.01 -12.40 24.76
C ILE A 3 -30.95 -13.63 24.78
N PRO A 4 -31.62 -13.97 23.67
CA PRO A 4 -32.60 -15.07 23.63
C PRO A 4 -31.94 -16.41 23.96
N GLY A 5 -32.36 -17.04 25.06
CA GLY A 5 -31.93 -18.39 25.45
C GLY A 5 -30.79 -18.45 26.48
N VAL A 6 -30.24 -17.32 26.93
CA VAL A 6 -29.17 -17.28 27.96
C VAL A 6 -29.60 -17.86 29.30
N GLU A 7 -30.90 -17.75 29.65
CA GLU A 7 -31.44 -18.35 30.88
C GLU A 7 -31.34 -19.89 30.90
N THR A 8 -31.16 -20.52 29.74
CA THR A 8 -31.05 -21.99 29.59
C THR A 8 -29.60 -22.48 29.48
N LEU A 9 -28.62 -21.57 29.53
CA LEU A 9 -27.19 -21.91 29.51
C LEU A 9 -26.73 -22.38 30.90
N SER A 10 -25.78 -23.32 30.93
CA SER A 10 -25.08 -23.67 32.17
C SER A 10 -24.20 -22.51 32.63
N ASP A 11 -23.85 -22.47 33.91
CA ASP A 11 -23.02 -21.38 34.47
C ASP A 11 -21.65 -21.31 33.78
N GLY A 12 -21.08 -22.45 33.40
CA GLY A 12 -19.86 -22.51 32.59
C GLY A 12 -20.03 -21.92 31.17
N ALA A 13 -21.20 -22.10 30.54
CA ALA A 13 -21.48 -21.51 29.23
C ALA A 13 -21.80 -20.01 29.31
N LYS A 14 -22.42 -19.55 30.40
CA LYS A 14 -22.61 -18.12 30.69
C LYS A 14 -21.29 -17.40 30.90
N LYS A 15 -20.38 -18.01 31.68
CA LYS A 15 -19.02 -17.49 31.87
C LYS A 15 -18.27 -17.45 30.53
N TRP A 16 -18.33 -18.53 29.75
CA TRP A 16 -17.72 -18.54 28.42
C TRP A 16 -18.26 -17.42 27.52
N LEU A 17 -19.58 -17.21 27.50
CA LEU A 17 -20.20 -16.13 26.72
C LEU A 17 -19.74 -14.74 27.18
N ALA A 18 -19.62 -14.50 28.48
CA ALA A 18 -19.15 -13.22 29.01
C ALA A 18 -17.71 -12.91 28.58
N HIS A 19 -16.80 -13.90 28.66
CA HIS A 19 -15.43 -13.76 28.13
C HIS A 19 -15.42 -13.61 26.60
N ALA A 20 -16.32 -14.30 25.89
CA ALA A 20 -16.39 -14.20 24.43
C ALA A 20 -16.88 -12.84 23.95
N ILE A 21 -17.83 -12.21 24.66
CA ILE A 21 -18.28 -10.84 24.41
C ILE A 21 -17.14 -9.86 24.70
N ALA A 22 -16.46 -10.01 25.84
CA ALA A 22 -15.32 -9.17 26.20
C ALA A 22 -14.19 -9.25 25.17
N GLY A 23 -13.86 -10.46 24.70
CA GLY A 23 -12.85 -10.67 23.67
C GLY A 23 -13.26 -10.10 22.30
N MET A 24 -14.55 -10.12 21.95
CA MET A 24 -15.05 -9.49 20.73
C MET A 24 -14.89 -7.98 20.79
N THR A 25 -15.25 -7.36 21.91
CA THR A 25 -15.14 -5.90 22.14
C THR A 25 -13.70 -5.38 22.14
N VAL A 26 -12.69 -6.23 22.26
CA VAL A 26 -11.27 -5.81 22.17
C VAL A 26 -10.58 -6.31 20.91
N ALA A 27 -11.30 -7.00 20.02
CA ALA A 27 -10.71 -7.70 18.88
C ALA A 27 -10.10 -6.75 17.85
N ASP A 28 -10.70 -5.57 17.66
CA ASP A 28 -10.24 -4.53 16.74
C ASP A 28 -9.23 -3.56 17.38
N GLY A 29 -9.12 -3.57 18.71
CA GLY A 29 -8.19 -2.76 19.50
C GLY A 29 -8.72 -1.37 19.87
N GLU A 30 -9.96 -1.03 19.50
CA GLU A 30 -10.67 0.15 19.96
C GLU A 30 -11.84 -0.29 20.85
N VAL A 31 -12.22 0.49 21.86
CA VAL A 31 -13.36 0.15 22.72
C VAL A 31 -14.25 1.37 22.80
N ASP A 32 -15.43 1.31 22.19
CA ASP A 32 -16.35 2.43 22.11
C ASP A 32 -17.45 2.41 23.19
N SER A 33 -18.19 3.51 23.30
CA SER A 33 -19.25 3.66 24.32
C SER A 33 -20.48 2.75 24.10
N SER A 34 -20.73 2.33 22.86
CA SER A 34 -21.80 1.42 22.46
C SER A 34 -21.45 -0.05 22.80
N GLU A 35 -20.19 -0.45 22.66
CA GLU A 35 -19.70 -1.78 23.02
C GLU A 35 -19.62 -1.98 24.53
N LEU A 36 -19.27 -0.92 25.27
CA LEU A 36 -19.32 -0.93 26.75
C LEU A 36 -20.73 -1.17 27.30
N SER A 37 -21.78 -0.86 26.53
CA SER A 37 -23.16 -1.15 26.94
C SER A 37 -23.49 -2.65 26.85
N HIS A 38 -22.93 -3.34 25.86
CA HIS A 38 -23.08 -4.80 25.69
C HIS A 38 -22.22 -5.57 26.70
N LEU A 39 -21.01 -5.07 27.00
CA LEU A 39 -20.17 -5.62 28.06
C LEU A 39 -20.86 -5.54 29.44
N ARG A 40 -21.59 -4.45 29.71
CA ARG A 40 -22.39 -4.32 30.95
C ARG A 40 -23.50 -5.35 31.05
N GLU A 41 -24.19 -5.66 29.94
CA GLU A 41 -25.19 -6.74 29.90
C GLU A 41 -24.50 -8.12 30.11
N ALA A 42 -23.29 -8.31 29.58
CA ALA A 42 -22.54 -9.56 29.72
C ALA A 42 -22.03 -9.83 31.15
N ILE A 43 -21.70 -8.76 31.88
CA ILE A 43 -21.26 -8.80 33.28
C ILE A 43 -22.37 -9.29 34.22
N GLU A 44 -23.63 -9.03 33.89
CA GLU A 44 -24.78 -9.53 34.66
C GLU A 44 -24.90 -11.06 34.63
N PHE A 45 -24.17 -11.74 33.73
CA PHE A 45 -24.12 -13.21 33.65
C PHE A 45 -23.13 -13.84 34.65
N LEU A 46 -22.29 -13.06 35.31
CA LEU A 46 -21.26 -13.53 36.24
C LEU A 46 -21.77 -13.49 37.69
N ASP A 47 -21.60 -14.60 38.41
CA ASP A 47 -22.20 -14.78 39.74
C ASP A 47 -21.47 -14.03 40.88
N ASN A 48 -20.20 -13.65 40.68
CA ASN A 48 -19.40 -13.04 41.74
C ASN A 48 -18.68 -11.76 41.28
N LYS A 49 -18.51 -10.82 42.23
CA LYS A 49 -17.88 -9.50 41.97
C LYS A 49 -16.40 -9.59 41.58
N GLY A 50 -15.69 -10.65 41.96
CA GLY A 50 -14.28 -10.83 41.63
C GLY A 50 -14.06 -11.15 40.15
N GLU A 51 -14.90 -12.01 39.56
CA GLU A 51 -14.85 -12.34 38.12
C GLU A 51 -15.18 -11.14 37.26
N VAL A 52 -16.09 -10.28 37.72
CA VAL A 52 -16.41 -9.01 37.06
C VAL A 52 -15.22 -8.05 37.09
N GLU A 53 -14.53 -7.92 38.23
CA GLU A 53 -13.34 -7.07 38.35
C GLU A 53 -12.18 -7.56 37.48
N GLU A 54 -11.97 -8.88 37.42
CA GLU A 54 -10.95 -9.52 36.59
C GLU A 54 -11.22 -9.29 35.09
N LEU A 55 -12.42 -9.61 34.61
CA LEU A 55 -12.82 -9.39 33.21
C LEU A 55 -12.73 -7.92 32.80
N MET A 56 -13.14 -7.00 33.69
CA MET A 56 -13.03 -5.56 33.44
C MET A 56 -11.58 -5.06 33.45
N SER A 57 -10.67 -5.72 34.18
CA SER A 57 -9.24 -5.44 34.13
C SER A 57 -8.65 -5.88 32.80
N GLU A 58 -8.98 -7.09 32.36
CA GLU A 58 -8.56 -7.67 31.07
C GLU A 58 -8.99 -6.79 29.87
N VAL A 59 -10.25 -6.33 29.85
CA VAL A 59 -10.75 -5.43 28.80
C VAL A 59 -10.02 -4.09 28.81
N ARG A 60 -9.72 -3.51 29.98
CA ARG A 60 -8.96 -2.24 30.10
C ARG A 60 -7.51 -2.37 29.65
N GLU A 61 -6.93 -3.56 29.75
CA GLU A 61 -5.57 -3.85 29.30
C GLU A 61 -5.51 -4.30 27.83
N HIS A 62 -6.65 -4.31 27.12
CA HIS A 62 -6.82 -4.85 25.76
C HIS A 62 -6.29 -6.29 25.64
N HIS A 63 -6.42 -7.07 26.71
CA HIS A 63 -5.91 -8.43 26.79
C HIS A 63 -6.90 -9.32 27.55
N VAL A 64 -7.82 -9.93 26.81
CA VAL A 64 -8.76 -10.93 27.34
C VAL A 64 -8.14 -12.31 27.22
N ALA A 65 -8.28 -13.12 28.28
CA ALA A 65 -7.73 -14.48 28.32
C ALA A 65 -8.28 -15.36 27.19
N GLU A 66 -7.45 -16.25 26.63
CA GLU A 66 -7.84 -17.16 25.54
C GLU A 66 -9.05 -18.04 25.94
N LEU A 67 -10.05 -18.07 25.05
CA LEU A 67 -11.24 -18.89 25.22
C LEU A 67 -10.89 -20.38 25.10
N SER A 68 -11.42 -21.19 26.02
CA SER A 68 -11.27 -22.65 25.95
C SER A 68 -12.35 -23.29 25.07
N PRO A 69 -12.09 -24.43 24.40
CA PRO A 69 -13.12 -25.14 23.65
C PRO A 69 -14.29 -25.56 24.54
N GLN A 70 -15.51 -25.25 24.14
CA GLN A 70 -16.71 -25.49 24.94
C GLN A 70 -17.71 -26.38 24.18
N GLN A 71 -17.92 -27.59 24.69
CA GLN A 71 -18.93 -28.49 24.12
C GLN A 71 -20.33 -28.07 24.58
N MET A 72 -21.20 -27.79 23.61
CA MET A 72 -22.61 -27.48 23.86
C MET A 72 -23.51 -27.97 22.72
N GLN A 73 -24.83 -27.90 22.91
CA GLN A 73 -25.77 -28.27 21.86
C GLN A 73 -25.65 -27.32 20.68
N LYS A 74 -25.68 -27.84 19.44
CA LYS A 74 -25.52 -27.03 18.20
C LYS A 74 -26.44 -25.81 18.13
N ARG A 75 -27.66 -25.89 18.68
CA ARG A 75 -28.60 -24.75 18.74
C ARG A 75 -28.12 -23.64 19.67
N GLN A 76 -27.52 -23.99 20.82
CA GLN A 76 -26.97 -23.03 21.78
C GLN A 76 -25.69 -22.39 21.23
N ALA A 77 -24.79 -23.21 20.64
CA ALA A 77 -23.60 -22.72 19.96
C ALA A 77 -23.93 -21.72 18.85
N PHE A 78 -24.94 -22.03 18.02
CA PHE A 78 -25.38 -21.14 16.95
C PHE A 78 -25.99 -19.83 17.50
N ALA A 79 -26.75 -19.90 18.60
CA ALA A 79 -27.31 -18.71 19.23
C ALA A 79 -26.19 -17.79 19.73
N ILE A 80 -25.20 -18.33 20.45
CA ILE A 80 -24.03 -17.57 20.93
C ILE A 80 -23.27 -16.93 19.76
N LEU A 81 -22.99 -17.69 18.71
CA LEU A 81 -22.27 -17.18 17.54
C LEU A 81 -23.05 -16.07 16.81
N LYS A 82 -24.38 -16.18 16.75
CA LYS A 82 -25.24 -15.15 16.16
C LYS A 82 -25.20 -13.85 16.96
N GLU A 83 -25.18 -13.93 18.28
CA GLU A 83 -25.12 -12.75 19.16
C GLU A 83 -23.77 -12.04 19.05
N LEU A 84 -22.67 -12.80 19.00
CA LEU A 84 -21.34 -12.25 18.70
C LEU A 84 -21.32 -11.52 17.34
N ALA A 85 -21.97 -12.10 16.32
CA ALA A 85 -22.05 -11.48 14.99
C ALA A 85 -22.96 -10.23 14.95
N GLN A 86 -23.90 -10.09 15.87
CA GLN A 86 -24.72 -8.88 16.03
C GLN A 86 -23.96 -7.78 16.79
N LEU A 87 -23.11 -8.18 17.73
CA LEU A 87 -22.24 -7.27 18.47
C LEU A 87 -21.15 -6.68 17.56
N ALA A 88 -20.52 -7.53 16.74
CA ALA A 88 -19.50 -7.15 15.75
C ALA A 88 -19.99 -6.25 14.59
N VAL A 89 -21.26 -5.82 14.63
CA VAL A 89 -21.81 -4.85 13.66
C VAL A 89 -22.52 -3.69 14.35
N ALA A 90 -22.43 -3.60 15.68
CA ALA A 90 -23.12 -2.60 16.48
C ALA A 90 -22.57 -1.18 16.23
N ASP A 91 -21.26 -1.07 16.00
CA ASP A 91 -20.51 0.13 15.63
C ASP A 91 -20.62 0.48 14.12
N ARG A 92 -21.32 -0.37 13.34
CA ARG A 92 -21.53 -0.27 11.88
C ARG A 92 -20.26 -0.41 11.04
N VAL A 93 -19.21 -0.99 11.61
CA VAL A 93 -18.05 -1.49 10.87
C VAL A 93 -17.94 -2.99 11.17
N LEU A 94 -17.32 -3.75 10.28
CA LEU A 94 -16.96 -5.14 10.58
C LEU A 94 -15.53 -5.31 10.12
N SER A 95 -14.60 -5.21 11.07
CA SER A 95 -13.18 -5.31 10.85
C SER A 95 -12.74 -6.74 10.52
N ALA A 96 -11.57 -6.89 9.90
CA ALA A 96 -11.01 -8.22 9.65
C ALA A 96 -10.73 -9.00 10.96
N SER A 97 -10.38 -8.28 12.04
CA SER A 97 -10.11 -8.89 13.34
C SER A 97 -11.37 -9.49 13.98
N GLU A 98 -12.52 -8.83 13.82
CA GLU A 98 -13.81 -9.35 14.29
C GLU A 98 -14.30 -10.52 13.44
N GLU A 99 -14.04 -10.52 12.13
CA GLU A 99 -14.31 -11.68 11.27
C GLU A 99 -13.48 -12.91 11.68
N ASP A 100 -12.19 -12.70 11.91
CA ASP A 100 -11.28 -13.74 12.39
C ASP A 100 -11.71 -14.24 13.78
N TYR A 101 -12.16 -13.33 14.65
CA TYR A 101 -12.70 -13.69 15.96
C TYR A 101 -14.00 -14.49 15.86
N LEU A 102 -14.93 -14.14 14.94
CA LEU A 102 -16.15 -14.91 14.69
C LEU A 102 -15.84 -16.32 14.17
N LEU A 103 -14.85 -16.46 13.29
CA LEU A 103 -14.38 -17.75 12.80
C LEU A 103 -13.78 -18.58 13.93
N HIS A 104 -12.92 -17.97 14.75
CA HIS A 104 -12.28 -18.63 15.89
C HIS A 104 -13.30 -19.06 16.96
N ALA A 105 -14.25 -18.20 17.30
CA ALA A 105 -15.34 -18.53 18.22
C ALA A 105 -16.19 -19.69 17.69
N SER A 106 -16.43 -19.76 16.37
CA SER A 106 -17.13 -20.87 15.73
C SER A 106 -16.43 -22.21 15.92
N GLU A 107 -15.10 -22.22 15.74
CA GLU A 107 -14.25 -23.39 15.94
C GLU A 107 -14.30 -23.89 17.39
N LEU A 108 -14.16 -22.99 18.36
CA LEU A 108 -14.21 -23.31 19.79
C LEU A 108 -15.57 -23.83 20.25
N LEU A 109 -16.65 -23.44 19.56
CA LEU A 109 -18.01 -23.92 19.79
C LEU A 109 -18.33 -25.24 19.05
N GLY A 110 -17.38 -25.78 18.27
CA GLY A 110 -17.56 -27.01 17.50
C GLY A 110 -18.54 -26.87 16.34
N LEU A 111 -18.71 -25.66 15.79
CA LEU A 111 -19.52 -25.39 14.61
C LEU A 111 -18.66 -25.46 13.33
N PRO A 112 -19.23 -25.90 12.20
CA PRO A 112 -18.53 -25.83 10.91
C PRO A 112 -18.31 -24.38 10.46
N ASN A 113 -17.14 -24.09 9.89
CA ASN A 113 -16.75 -22.75 9.41
C ASN A 113 -17.75 -22.17 8.41
N GLU A 114 -18.44 -23.00 7.62
CA GLU A 114 -19.44 -22.54 6.65
C GLU A 114 -20.63 -21.82 7.31
N ILE A 115 -20.88 -22.08 8.60
CA ILE A 115 -21.92 -21.38 9.37
C ILE A 115 -21.44 -19.96 9.73
N ALA A 116 -20.20 -19.83 10.18
CA ALA A 116 -19.59 -18.54 10.49
C ALA A 116 -19.45 -17.67 9.24
N GLU A 117 -18.96 -18.22 8.13
CA GLU A 117 -18.86 -17.51 6.85
C GLU A 117 -20.22 -16.95 6.39
N LYS A 118 -21.29 -17.74 6.52
CA LYS A 118 -22.65 -17.27 6.18
C LYS A 118 -23.16 -16.19 7.12
N LEU A 119 -22.83 -16.29 8.42
CA LEU A 119 -23.16 -15.27 9.41
C LEU A 119 -22.41 -13.98 9.12
N ILE A 120 -21.12 -14.03 8.82
CA ILE A 120 -20.28 -12.88 8.41
C ILE A 120 -20.85 -12.23 7.15
N VAL A 121 -21.20 -13.01 6.12
CA VAL A 121 -21.85 -12.48 4.91
C VAL A 121 -23.19 -11.82 5.23
N THR A 122 -23.92 -12.30 6.23
CA THR A 122 -25.19 -11.73 6.67
C THR A 122 -24.98 -10.48 7.53
N ALA A 123 -24.00 -10.48 8.42
CA ALA A 123 -23.57 -9.35 9.23
C ALA A 123 -23.10 -8.19 8.35
N ARG A 124 -22.28 -8.46 7.32
CA ARG A 124 -21.95 -7.49 6.27
C ARG A 124 -23.17 -6.91 5.58
N LYS A 125 -24.21 -7.71 5.31
CA LYS A 125 -25.46 -7.20 4.72
C LYS A 125 -26.23 -6.28 5.67
N VAL A 126 -26.13 -6.48 6.98
CA VAL A 126 -26.74 -5.63 8.02
C VAL A 126 -25.97 -4.31 8.16
N VAL A 127 -24.64 -4.33 8.07
CA VAL A 127 -23.79 -3.12 7.97
C VAL A 127 -24.14 -2.27 6.73
N HIS A 128 -24.68 -2.89 5.68
CA HIS A 128 -25.04 -2.23 4.41
C HIS A 128 -26.46 -1.59 4.34
N GLU A 129 -27.18 -1.39 5.45
CA GLU A 129 -28.43 -0.59 5.49
C GLU A 129 -28.12 0.92 5.62
N ILE A 130 -28.56 1.92 4.84
CA ILE A 130 -29.39 2.16 3.66
C ILE A 130 -28.74 3.42 3.04
N ILE A 131 -28.22 3.37 1.81
CA ILE A 131 -27.58 4.55 1.22
C ILE A 131 -28.61 5.30 0.37
N PRO A 132 -28.98 6.55 0.71
CA PRO A 132 -29.88 7.33 -0.13
C PRO A 132 -29.25 7.52 -1.50
N ALA A 133 -30.04 7.35 -2.56
CA ALA A 133 -29.58 7.49 -3.93
C ALA A 133 -30.62 8.21 -4.81
N LYS A 134 -30.15 8.80 -5.90
CA LYS A 134 -31.02 9.32 -6.97
C LYS A 134 -30.67 8.65 -8.28
N LEU A 135 -31.70 8.33 -9.04
CA LEU A 135 -31.58 7.81 -10.40
C LEU A 135 -32.18 8.81 -11.37
N THR A 136 -31.40 9.25 -12.35
CA THR A 136 -31.92 10.03 -13.47
C THR A 136 -32.10 9.14 -14.68
N PHE A 137 -33.36 9.01 -15.13
CA PHE A 137 -33.76 8.25 -16.31
C PHE A 137 -34.74 9.09 -17.14
N GLN A 138 -34.53 9.17 -18.46
CA GLN A 138 -35.38 9.96 -19.37
C GLN A 138 -35.63 11.41 -18.90
N LYS A 139 -34.57 12.09 -18.40
CA LYS A 139 -34.61 13.46 -17.85
C LYS A 139 -35.42 13.64 -16.55
N HIS A 140 -35.91 12.56 -15.96
CA HIS A 140 -36.59 12.60 -14.67
C HIS A 140 -35.70 12.00 -13.59
N ARG A 141 -35.69 12.64 -12.42
CA ARG A 141 -34.89 12.24 -11.25
C ARG A 141 -35.79 11.55 -10.23
N TYR A 142 -35.46 10.33 -9.87
CA TYR A 142 -36.23 9.46 -8.99
C TYR A 142 -35.45 9.17 -7.71
N SER A 143 -36.16 9.08 -6.57
CA SER A 143 -35.57 8.56 -5.34
C SER A 143 -35.36 7.06 -5.45
N ALA A 144 -34.18 6.62 -5.04
CA ALA A 144 -33.79 5.23 -4.95
C ALA A 144 -33.00 5.00 -3.66
N THR A 145 -32.81 3.74 -3.33
CA THR A 145 -32.00 3.31 -2.19
C THR A 145 -30.95 2.34 -2.70
N CYS A 146 -29.68 2.61 -2.43
CA CYS A 146 -28.63 1.63 -2.69
C CYS A 146 -28.60 0.62 -1.56
N LEU A 147 -28.71 -0.66 -1.92
CA LEU A 147 -28.74 -1.79 -0.98
C LEU A 147 -27.39 -2.51 -0.91
N ALA A 148 -26.57 -2.38 -1.96
CA ALA A 148 -25.21 -2.89 -2.00
C ALA A 148 -24.40 -2.16 -3.07
N ILE A 149 -23.16 -1.82 -2.75
CA ILE A 149 -22.19 -1.19 -3.66
C ILE A 149 -20.98 -2.12 -3.79
N GLN A 150 -20.51 -2.32 -5.02
CA GLN A 150 -19.31 -3.09 -5.36
C GLN A 150 -18.51 -2.31 -6.40
N GLU A 151 -17.23 -2.66 -6.62
CA GLU A 151 -16.33 -1.90 -7.51
C GLU A 151 -16.85 -1.66 -8.94
N LYS A 152 -17.65 -2.59 -9.48
CA LYS A 152 -18.10 -2.57 -10.89
C LYS A 152 -19.62 -2.46 -11.05
N ARG A 153 -20.38 -2.58 -9.96
CA ARG A 153 -21.84 -2.65 -9.99
C ARG A 153 -22.45 -2.31 -8.64
N CYS A 154 -23.72 -1.92 -8.65
CA CYS A 154 -24.50 -1.75 -7.44
C CYS A 154 -25.91 -2.34 -7.58
N LEU A 155 -26.52 -2.63 -6.44
CA LEU A 155 -27.90 -3.07 -6.31
C LEU A 155 -28.72 -1.92 -5.71
N LEU A 156 -29.81 -1.56 -6.38
CA LEU A 156 -30.72 -0.52 -5.91
C LEU A 156 -32.15 -1.02 -5.80
N ALA A 157 -32.90 -0.43 -4.87
CA ALA A 157 -34.36 -0.45 -4.85
C ALA A 157 -34.90 0.91 -5.32
N ALA A 158 -35.85 0.89 -6.26
CA ALA A 158 -36.55 2.08 -6.72
C ALA A 158 -38.03 1.77 -6.98
N LYS A 159 -38.92 2.75 -6.82
CA LYS A 159 -40.35 2.58 -7.20
C LYS A 159 -40.56 2.54 -8.72
N GLN A 160 -39.60 3.08 -9.46
CA GLN A 160 -39.72 3.22 -10.90
C GLN A 160 -39.25 1.97 -11.63
N VAL A 161 -40.06 1.50 -12.58
CA VAL A 161 -39.66 0.42 -13.49
C VAL A 161 -38.72 0.99 -14.54
N ILE A 162 -37.47 0.53 -14.54
CA ILE A 162 -36.49 0.87 -15.57
C ILE A 162 -36.09 -0.42 -16.29
N PRO A 163 -36.22 -0.52 -17.62
CA PRO A 163 -35.95 -1.76 -18.35
C PRO A 163 -34.45 -2.10 -18.37
N ALA A 164 -34.14 -3.40 -18.40
CA ALA A 164 -32.78 -3.87 -18.60
C ALA A 164 -32.21 -3.35 -19.93
N GLY A 165 -30.94 -2.97 -19.94
CA GLY A 165 -30.26 -2.35 -21.07
C GLY A 165 -30.35 -0.82 -21.11
N ALA A 166 -31.23 -0.20 -20.32
CA ALA A 166 -31.34 1.26 -20.23
C ALA A 166 -30.08 1.91 -19.64
N MET A 167 -29.82 3.14 -20.08
CA MET A 167 -28.80 4.02 -19.51
C MET A 167 -29.43 4.95 -18.47
N VAL A 168 -28.80 5.04 -17.31
CA VAL A 168 -29.23 5.90 -16.20
C VAL A 168 -28.03 6.62 -15.61
N LEU A 169 -28.26 7.77 -14.98
CA LEU A 169 -27.27 8.41 -14.12
C LEU A 169 -27.60 8.08 -12.67
N LEU A 170 -26.60 7.63 -11.92
CA LEU A 170 -26.72 7.31 -10.50
C LEU A 170 -25.99 8.36 -9.67
N GLU A 171 -26.65 8.89 -8.65
CA GLU A 171 -26.06 9.76 -7.65
C GLU A 171 -26.19 9.10 -6.29
N ILE A 172 -25.09 9.00 -5.56
CA ILE A 172 -25.04 8.46 -4.19
C ILE A 172 -25.14 9.62 -3.20
N GLY A 173 -25.92 9.46 -2.13
CA GLY A 173 -26.02 10.45 -1.07
C GLY A 173 -24.83 10.43 -0.14
N GLU A 174 -24.47 11.60 0.38
CA GLU A 174 -23.43 11.76 1.40
C GLU A 174 -23.92 11.19 2.74
N GLN A 175 -23.08 10.37 3.38
CA GLN A 175 -23.37 9.85 4.72
C GLN A 175 -22.99 10.92 5.76
N ASP A 176 -23.79 11.06 6.82
CA ASP A 176 -23.61 12.00 7.96
C ASP A 176 -23.85 13.51 7.69
N SER A 177 -24.36 13.89 6.52
CA SER A 177 -24.76 15.28 6.26
C SER A 177 -26.17 15.57 6.81
N ALA A 178 -26.32 16.64 7.60
CA ALA A 178 -27.62 17.10 8.11
C ALA A 178 -28.58 17.61 7.01
N VAL A 179 -28.06 17.76 5.78
CA VAL A 179 -28.77 18.21 4.58
C VAL A 179 -28.61 17.13 3.51
N GLU A 180 -29.67 16.80 2.75
CA GLU A 180 -29.57 15.83 1.65
C GLU A 180 -28.62 16.34 0.54
N GLN A 181 -27.35 15.93 0.61
CA GLN A 181 -26.33 16.17 -0.41
C GLN A 181 -26.03 14.89 -1.18
N TYR A 182 -25.71 15.04 -2.47
CA TYR A 182 -25.43 13.92 -3.37
C TYR A 182 -24.13 14.17 -4.12
N PHE A 183 -23.35 13.10 -4.29
CA PHE A 183 -22.12 13.08 -5.07
C PHE A 183 -22.38 13.25 -6.58
N SER A 184 -21.30 13.43 -7.35
CA SER A 184 -21.37 13.58 -8.80
C SER A 184 -22.03 12.35 -9.44
N PRO A 185 -22.88 12.54 -10.48
CA PRO A 185 -23.56 11.45 -11.15
C PRO A 185 -22.60 10.55 -11.93
N ILE A 186 -22.79 9.24 -11.85
CA ILE A 186 -22.07 8.25 -12.65
C ILE A 186 -22.97 7.58 -13.69
N SER A 187 -22.47 7.37 -14.90
CA SER A 187 -23.20 6.68 -15.95
C SER A 187 -23.28 5.18 -15.72
N CYS A 188 -24.50 4.64 -15.69
CA CYS A 188 -24.78 3.25 -15.40
C CYS A 188 -25.64 2.60 -16.49
N ARG A 189 -25.41 1.31 -16.72
CA ARG A 189 -26.30 0.44 -17.51
C ARG A 189 -27.10 -0.45 -16.58
N VAL A 190 -28.42 -0.49 -16.74
CA VAL A 190 -29.27 -1.45 -16.04
C VAL A 190 -29.00 -2.83 -16.61
N LEU A 191 -28.52 -3.75 -15.79
CA LEU A 191 -28.30 -5.15 -16.18
C LEU A 191 -29.57 -5.97 -16.01
N THR A 192 -30.30 -5.76 -14.92
CA THR A 192 -31.48 -6.57 -14.59
C THR A 192 -32.42 -5.77 -13.72
N THR A 193 -33.72 -6.00 -13.94
CA THR A 193 -34.82 -5.42 -13.16
C THR A 193 -35.68 -6.56 -12.65
N LYS A 194 -35.94 -6.63 -11.35
CA LYS A 194 -36.80 -7.63 -10.73
C LYS A 194 -37.82 -6.96 -9.82
N GLU A 195 -39.07 -7.36 -9.94
CA GLU A 195 -40.13 -6.92 -9.04
C GLU A 195 -40.01 -7.66 -7.70
N THR A 196 -40.14 -6.96 -6.57
CA THR A 196 -40.14 -7.63 -5.26
C THR A 196 -41.56 -8.08 -4.90
N SER A 197 -41.70 -9.33 -4.48
CA SER A 197 -42.98 -9.99 -4.18
C SER A 197 -43.64 -9.55 -2.86
N GLY A 198 -43.52 -8.26 -2.49
CA GLY A 198 -44.05 -7.68 -1.26
C GLY A 198 -44.85 -6.40 -1.51
N GLU A 199 -45.75 -6.05 -0.59
CA GLU A 199 -46.81 -5.01 -0.69
C GLU A 199 -46.35 -3.57 -1.00
N SER A 200 -45.04 -3.31 -1.16
CA SER A 200 -44.46 -1.96 -1.32
C SER A 200 -44.17 -1.50 -2.76
N GLY A 201 -44.35 -2.36 -3.78
CA GLY A 201 -44.24 -1.97 -5.20
C GLY A 201 -42.83 -1.55 -5.66
N ASN A 202 -41.80 -1.83 -4.87
CA ASN A 202 -40.41 -1.50 -5.23
C ASN A 202 -39.84 -2.51 -6.25
N HIS A 203 -38.92 -2.02 -7.07
CA HIS A 203 -38.21 -2.77 -8.09
C HIS A 203 -36.73 -2.79 -7.75
N LEU A 204 -36.13 -3.99 -7.81
CA LEU A 204 -34.70 -4.19 -7.66
C LEU A 204 -34.01 -4.03 -9.00
N LEU A 205 -33.04 -3.11 -9.04
CA LEU A 205 -32.22 -2.79 -10.20
C LEU A 205 -30.78 -3.19 -9.93
N VAL A 206 -30.18 -3.98 -10.81
CA VAL A 206 -28.73 -4.20 -10.82
C VAL A 206 -28.13 -3.27 -11.87
N LEU A 207 -27.26 -2.36 -11.45
CA LEU A 207 -26.59 -1.41 -12.32
C LEU A 207 -25.12 -1.75 -12.48
N ALA A 208 -24.59 -1.68 -13.70
CA ALA A 208 -23.16 -1.73 -13.98
C ALA A 208 -22.64 -0.35 -14.36
N TYR A 209 -21.50 0.04 -13.80
CA TYR A 209 -20.86 1.32 -14.12
C TYR A 209 -20.29 1.29 -15.53
N LYS A 210 -20.47 2.37 -16.29
CA LYS A 210 -19.85 2.53 -17.63
C LYS A 210 -18.43 3.05 -17.55
N GLU A 211 -18.15 3.83 -16.53
CA GLU A 211 -16.86 4.44 -16.24
C GLU A 211 -16.36 3.95 -14.87
N ARG A 212 -15.06 4.07 -14.64
CA ARG A 212 -14.47 3.70 -13.35
C ARG A 212 -14.94 4.69 -12.29
N PRO A 213 -15.52 4.23 -11.16
CA PRO A 213 -15.91 5.13 -10.09
C PRO A 213 -14.70 5.86 -9.51
N THR A 214 -14.75 7.19 -9.51
CA THR A 214 -13.80 8.09 -8.84
C THR A 214 -14.38 8.58 -7.50
N LEU A 215 -13.54 9.22 -6.67
CA LEU A 215 -13.96 9.78 -5.37
C LEU A 215 -15.14 10.75 -5.48
N SER A 216 -15.22 11.52 -6.57
CA SER A 216 -16.32 12.48 -6.81
C SER A 216 -17.70 11.83 -6.90
N HIS A 217 -17.80 10.52 -7.13
CA HIS A 217 -19.05 9.77 -7.23
C HIS A 217 -19.52 9.17 -5.89
N GLY A 218 -18.74 9.29 -4.81
CA GLY A 218 -19.09 8.75 -3.49
C GLY A 218 -18.98 7.24 -3.33
N ILE A 219 -19.00 6.49 -4.43
CA ILE A 219 -18.92 5.02 -4.46
C ILE A 219 -17.66 4.48 -3.77
N PRO A 220 -16.45 5.04 -3.99
CA PRO A 220 -15.27 4.56 -3.29
C PRO A 220 -15.30 4.80 -1.78
N HIS A 221 -15.94 5.87 -1.30
CA HIS A 221 -16.11 6.15 0.13
C HIS A 221 -16.92 5.07 0.84
N VAL A 222 -17.87 4.44 0.13
CA VAL A 222 -18.71 3.37 0.67
C VAL A 222 -17.99 2.02 0.66
N ILE A 223 -17.19 1.75 -0.37
CA ILE A 223 -16.45 0.49 -0.50
C ILE A 223 -15.21 0.50 0.42
N HIS A 224 -14.68 1.70 0.69
CA HIS A 224 -13.46 1.94 1.46
C HIS A 224 -13.64 3.17 2.38
N PRO A 225 -14.42 3.06 3.48
CA PRO A 225 -14.68 4.16 4.41
C PRO A 225 -13.42 4.73 5.07
N GLU A 226 -12.34 3.96 5.17
CA GLU A 226 -11.01 4.42 5.58
C GLU A 226 -10.35 5.43 4.59
N GLN A 227 -10.98 5.65 3.44
CA GLN A 227 -10.52 6.55 2.37
C GLN A 227 -11.36 7.84 2.26
N SER A 228 -12.39 8.03 3.10
CA SER A 228 -13.34 9.14 2.98
C SER A 228 -13.04 10.32 3.91
N VAL A 229 -12.04 11.15 3.57
CA VAL A 229 -11.99 12.57 3.96
C VAL A 229 -11.21 13.34 2.88
N ASP A 230 -11.60 14.59 2.61
CA ASP A 230 -10.77 15.69 2.09
C ASP A 230 -9.55 15.99 2.99
N ALA A 231 -8.83 14.97 3.43
CA ALA A 231 -7.60 15.12 4.18
C ALA A 231 -6.48 15.41 3.19
N GLN A 232 -6.13 16.68 3.02
CA GLN A 232 -4.77 16.99 2.60
C GLN A 232 -3.82 16.31 3.59
N PRO A 233 -2.79 15.59 3.13
CA PRO A 233 -1.87 14.93 4.03
C PRO A 233 -1.25 15.99 4.95
N GLN A 234 -1.30 15.74 6.25
CA GLN A 234 -0.84 16.69 7.26
C GLN A 234 0.64 17.02 6.99
N SER A 235 1.00 18.31 7.02
CA SER A 235 2.39 18.70 6.85
C SER A 235 3.25 18.28 8.05
N VAL A 236 4.51 17.93 7.78
CA VAL A 236 5.52 17.70 8.81
C VAL A 236 6.20 19.03 9.11
N PRO A 237 6.21 19.51 10.36
CA PRO A 237 6.95 20.70 10.73
C PRO A 237 8.45 20.50 10.45
N THR A 238 9.08 21.47 9.78
CA THR A 238 10.52 21.47 9.53
C THR A 238 11.12 22.85 9.74
N ARG A 239 12.37 22.87 10.20
CA ARG A 239 13.23 24.07 10.31
C ARG A 239 14.14 24.24 9.10
N ASN A 240 14.15 23.28 8.19
CA ASN A 240 14.95 23.31 6.97
C ASN A 240 14.13 23.92 5.84
N GLU A 241 14.49 25.14 5.43
CA GLU A 241 13.79 25.88 4.37
C GLU A 241 13.87 25.23 2.98
N ALA A 242 14.76 24.24 2.78
CA ALA A 242 14.87 23.50 1.52
C ALA A 242 13.93 22.28 1.46
N LEU A 243 13.33 21.87 2.59
CA LEU A 243 12.48 20.70 2.70
C LEU A 243 11.02 21.09 2.93
N SER A 244 10.12 20.32 2.32
CA SER A 244 8.74 20.19 2.79
C SER A 244 8.44 18.74 3.10
N GLY A 245 7.61 18.50 4.11
CA GLY A 245 7.23 17.16 4.53
C GLY A 245 5.73 17.00 4.59
N ILE A 246 5.25 15.81 4.23
CA ILE A 246 3.85 15.39 4.43
C ILE A 246 3.80 14.05 5.17
N LEU A 247 2.72 13.82 5.91
CA LEU A 247 2.45 12.54 6.56
C LEU A 247 1.63 11.64 5.63
N LEU A 248 2.13 10.41 5.48
CA LEU A 248 1.51 9.33 4.73
C LEU A 248 1.19 8.16 5.67
N THR A 249 0.33 7.25 5.22
CA THR A 249 -0.03 6.05 5.97
C THR A 249 0.71 4.83 5.43
N CYS A 250 1.25 4.01 6.33
CA CYS A 250 1.93 2.78 5.97
C CYS A 250 0.93 1.68 5.56
N TYR A 251 1.03 1.14 4.34
CA TYR A 251 0.19 0.01 3.91
C TYR A 251 0.43 -1.28 4.72
N VAL A 252 1.60 -1.44 5.35
CA VAL A 252 1.96 -2.68 6.07
C VAL A 252 1.38 -2.72 7.48
N CYS A 253 1.39 -1.60 8.21
CA CYS A 253 0.98 -1.58 9.61
C CYS A 253 -0.11 -0.55 9.94
N GLY A 254 -0.60 0.20 8.95
CA GLY A 254 -1.65 1.20 9.15
C GLY A 254 -1.21 2.49 9.83
N ASN A 255 0.07 2.66 10.20
CA ASN A 255 0.53 3.86 10.90
C ASN A 255 0.39 5.11 10.00
N PRO A 256 -0.38 6.14 10.40
CA PRO A 256 -0.61 7.35 9.61
C PRO A 256 0.51 8.40 9.73
N LYS A 257 1.57 8.12 10.49
CA LYS A 257 2.65 9.08 10.79
C LYS A 257 3.94 8.75 10.04
N VAL A 258 3.86 8.40 8.76
CA VAL A 258 5.05 8.18 7.92
C VAL A 258 5.48 9.51 7.28
N PRO A 259 6.63 10.09 7.66
CA PRO A 259 7.11 11.31 7.04
C PRO A 259 7.62 11.04 5.62
N TRP A 260 7.13 11.83 4.67
CA TRP A 260 7.62 11.88 3.30
C TRP A 260 8.14 13.27 2.99
N TRP A 261 9.44 13.36 2.67
CA TRP A 261 10.14 14.62 2.42
C TRP A 261 10.27 14.90 0.93
N SER A 262 10.12 16.17 0.56
CA SER A 262 10.28 16.71 -0.79
C SER A 262 11.19 17.92 -0.75
N LEU A 263 11.91 18.19 -1.84
CA LEU A 263 12.67 19.43 -2.02
C LEU A 263 11.73 20.53 -2.52
N GLU A 264 11.73 21.70 -1.87
CA GLU A 264 10.95 22.86 -2.33
C GLU A 264 11.64 23.68 -3.42
N THR A 265 12.98 23.65 -3.46
CA THR A 265 13.76 24.40 -4.44
C THR A 265 14.36 23.47 -5.49
N GLU A 266 14.48 23.96 -6.73
CA GLU A 266 15.29 23.33 -7.78
C GLU A 266 16.78 23.43 -7.40
N VAL A 267 17.20 22.68 -6.40
CA VAL A 267 18.61 22.50 -6.10
C VAL A 267 19.23 21.84 -7.33
N ARG A 268 20.28 22.46 -7.90
CA ARG A 268 21.02 21.87 -9.02
C ARG A 268 21.63 20.54 -8.57
N ALA A 269 20.96 19.44 -8.88
CA ALA A 269 21.53 18.12 -8.73
C ALA A 269 22.61 17.93 -9.80
N GLN A 270 23.83 17.63 -9.36
CA GLN A 270 24.80 16.95 -10.23
C GLN A 270 24.42 15.48 -10.24
N TYR A 271 24.80 14.71 -11.25
CA TYR A 271 24.55 13.27 -11.28
C TYR A 271 25.86 12.52 -11.33
N ASN A 272 25.96 11.41 -10.61
CA ASN A 272 27.08 10.49 -10.76
C ASN A 272 26.95 9.70 -12.08
N ILE A 273 27.96 8.89 -12.40
CA ILE A 273 28.01 8.12 -13.66
C ILE A 273 26.84 7.12 -13.82
N PHE A 274 26.14 6.79 -12.74
CA PHE A 274 24.99 5.88 -12.75
C PHE A 274 23.66 6.64 -12.77
N GLY A 275 23.64 7.97 -12.89
CA GLY A 275 22.39 8.75 -12.85
C GLY A 275 21.84 8.99 -11.45
N ILE A 276 22.63 8.74 -10.40
CA ILE A 276 22.23 9.03 -9.03
C ILE A 276 22.50 10.52 -8.73
N PRO A 277 21.50 11.28 -8.24
CA PRO A 277 21.69 12.70 -7.96
C PRO A 277 22.59 12.91 -6.74
N ARG A 278 23.50 13.87 -6.89
CA ARG A 278 24.34 14.47 -5.87
C ARG A 278 23.89 15.91 -5.67
N TYR A 279 23.40 16.20 -4.48
CA TYR A 279 22.95 17.52 -4.07
C TYR A 279 24.16 18.32 -3.56
N GLN A 280 24.42 19.52 -4.12
CA GLN A 280 25.60 20.32 -3.79
C GLN A 280 25.59 20.81 -2.33
N GLU A 281 26.76 20.75 -1.69
CA GLU A 281 27.04 21.20 -0.32
C GLU A 281 27.07 22.74 -0.15
N ASP A 282 26.93 23.52 -1.24
CA ASP A 282 27.09 24.99 -1.22
C ASP A 282 25.95 25.74 -0.48
N ILE A 283 24.93 25.02 0.02
CA ILE A 283 23.92 25.56 0.92
C ILE A 283 24.47 25.54 2.34
N ASN A 284 25.30 26.54 2.66
CA ASN A 284 25.77 26.87 4.01
C ASN A 284 26.64 25.77 4.66
N ILE A 285 27.94 26.07 4.82
CA ILE A 285 28.98 25.27 5.50
C ILE A 285 28.62 24.78 6.93
N TYR A 286 27.52 25.24 7.51
CA TYR A 286 26.98 24.77 8.78
C TYR A 286 25.82 23.76 8.65
N SER A 287 25.26 23.52 7.46
CA SER A 287 24.03 22.74 7.28
C SER A 287 24.22 21.29 6.85
N GLY A 288 25.31 20.94 6.14
CA GLY A 288 25.59 19.56 5.74
C GLY A 288 24.42 18.84 5.06
N PHE A 289 23.54 19.58 4.38
CA PHE A 289 22.27 19.08 3.90
C PHE A 289 22.44 18.18 2.67
N ASN A 290 22.07 16.90 2.80
CA ASN A 290 22.07 15.94 1.70
C ASN A 290 20.68 15.31 1.56
N PHE A 291 19.97 15.65 0.48
CA PHE A 291 18.60 15.16 0.29
C PHE A 291 18.54 13.64 0.14
N SER A 292 19.62 12.98 -0.27
CA SER A 292 19.67 11.51 -0.34
C SER A 292 19.39 10.85 1.02
N PHE A 293 19.56 11.53 2.15
CA PHE A 293 19.17 11.00 3.47
C PHE A 293 17.65 10.92 3.67
N TYR A 294 16.84 11.63 2.87
CA TYR A 294 15.40 11.81 3.06
C TYR A 294 14.55 11.23 1.92
N ARG A 295 15.17 10.84 0.79
CA ARG A 295 14.49 10.33 -0.43
C ARG A 295 13.72 9.03 -0.25
N THR A 296 13.88 8.35 0.88
CA THR A 296 13.10 7.18 1.25
C THR A 296 12.09 7.51 2.35
N GLY A 297 10.83 7.13 2.16
CA GLY A 297 9.85 7.08 3.23
C GLY A 297 10.16 5.92 4.18
N VAL A 298 10.20 6.18 5.49
CA VAL A 298 10.47 5.16 6.51
C VAL A 298 9.33 5.16 7.51
N CYS A 299 8.68 4.01 7.71
CA CYS A 299 7.64 3.89 8.73
C CYS A 299 8.29 3.80 10.13
N PRO A 300 7.98 4.71 11.07
CA PRO A 300 8.59 4.68 12.40
C PRO A 300 8.13 3.48 13.24
N GLU A 301 6.97 2.90 12.93
CA GLU A 301 6.42 1.75 13.66
C GLU A 301 7.03 0.44 13.21
N CYS A 302 6.79 0.04 11.95
CA CYS A 302 7.18 -1.28 11.45
C CYS A 302 8.52 -1.31 10.70
N LEU A 303 9.16 -0.16 10.52
CA LEU A 303 10.42 0.01 9.78
C LEU A 303 10.31 -0.45 8.32
N PHE A 304 9.11 -0.39 7.72
CA PHE A 304 8.94 -0.53 6.29
C PHE A 304 9.50 0.70 5.57
N VAL A 305 10.27 0.48 4.50
CA VAL A 305 10.96 1.56 3.77
C VAL A 305 10.79 1.40 2.27
N SER A 306 10.54 2.51 1.58
CA SER A 306 10.52 2.56 0.12
C SER A 306 11.00 3.92 -0.40
N PRO A 307 11.74 3.94 -1.53
CA PRO A 307 12.04 5.17 -2.26
C PRO A 307 10.86 5.68 -3.10
N LEU A 308 9.72 4.98 -3.11
CA LEU A 308 8.52 5.35 -3.86
C LEU A 308 7.42 5.86 -2.94
N GLN A 309 6.93 7.06 -3.21
CA GLN A 309 5.80 7.64 -2.46
C GLN A 309 4.56 6.75 -2.57
N SER A 310 4.34 6.16 -3.75
CA SER A 310 3.23 5.24 -4.04
C SER A 310 3.26 3.94 -3.23
N SER A 311 4.37 3.62 -2.56
CA SER A 311 4.43 2.52 -1.58
C SER A 311 3.84 2.89 -0.22
N PHE A 312 3.29 4.09 -0.08
CA PHE A 312 2.58 4.58 1.09
C PHE A 312 1.23 5.15 0.65
N TYR A 313 0.24 5.03 1.53
CA TYR A 313 -1.07 5.61 1.28
C TYR A 313 -1.01 7.11 1.49
N ARG A 314 -1.33 7.85 0.43
CA ARG A 314 -1.61 9.27 0.50
C ARG A 314 -3.13 9.47 0.59
N PRO A 315 -3.63 10.06 1.69
CA PRO A 315 -5.04 10.43 1.80
C PRO A 315 -5.51 11.21 0.56
N GLY A 316 -6.67 10.84 0.02
CA GLY A 316 -7.25 11.47 -1.18
C GLY A 316 -6.74 10.96 -2.54
N THR A 317 -5.90 9.92 -2.59
CA THR A 317 -5.45 9.30 -3.87
C THR A 317 -6.12 7.95 -4.15
N ALA A 318 -6.46 7.69 -5.40
CA ALA A 318 -7.01 6.39 -5.82
C ALA A 318 -5.94 5.30 -5.67
N VAL A 319 -6.28 4.21 -4.98
CA VAL A 319 -5.33 3.13 -4.64
C VAL A 319 -4.83 2.36 -5.88
N LYS A 320 -3.51 2.06 -5.91
CA LYS A 320 -2.88 0.89 -6.57
C LYS A 320 -1.52 0.59 -5.90
N PRO A 321 -1.02 -0.67 -5.85
CA PRO A 321 -1.72 -1.96 -5.96
C PRO A 321 -1.27 -3.08 -4.96
N ALA A 322 -2.16 -4.06 -4.80
CA ALA A 322 -2.04 -5.51 -4.53
C ALA A 322 -0.86 -6.11 -3.73
N ALA A 323 0.39 -5.74 -3.99
CA ALA A 323 1.55 -6.44 -3.45
C ALA A 323 1.79 -6.21 -1.96
N PHE A 324 1.39 -5.04 -1.44
CA PHE A 324 1.48 -4.69 -0.02
C PHE A 324 0.29 -5.22 0.80
N LEU A 325 -0.76 -5.71 0.14
CA LEU A 325 -1.90 -6.42 0.73
C LEU A 325 -1.62 -7.93 0.90
N ASN A 326 -0.42 -8.39 0.53
CA ASN A 326 -0.03 -9.78 0.75
C ASN A 326 0.13 -10.03 2.26
N LEU A 327 -0.86 -10.72 2.85
CA LEU A 327 -0.93 -11.03 4.28
C LEU A 327 0.28 -11.84 4.76
N GLU A 328 0.83 -12.72 3.93
CA GLU A 328 2.04 -13.50 4.28
C GLU A 328 3.26 -12.59 4.43
N PHE A 329 3.45 -11.65 3.50
CA PHE A 329 4.50 -10.64 3.61
C PHE A 329 4.30 -9.79 4.86
N ARG A 330 3.08 -9.27 5.09
CA ARG A 330 2.75 -8.43 6.26
C ARG A 330 3.07 -9.16 7.57
N ASN A 331 2.56 -10.38 7.73
CA ASN A 331 2.78 -11.19 8.93
C ASN A 331 4.27 -11.49 9.13
N LYS A 332 4.98 -11.87 8.06
CA LYS A 332 6.42 -12.13 8.14
C LYS A 332 7.22 -10.88 8.48
N TRP A 333 6.88 -9.74 7.87
CA TRP A 333 7.50 -8.47 8.14
C TRP A 333 7.30 -8.08 9.61
N LEU A 334 6.06 -8.08 10.10
CA LEU A 334 5.75 -7.72 11.49
C LEU A 334 6.39 -8.68 12.49
N SER A 335 6.44 -9.98 12.22
CA SER A 335 7.09 -10.96 13.13
C SER A 335 8.59 -10.71 13.34
N THR A 336 9.25 -10.01 12.41
CA THR A 336 10.70 -9.74 12.45
C THR A 336 11.03 -8.32 12.91
N ILE A 337 10.03 -7.56 13.38
CA ILE A 337 10.17 -6.16 13.83
C ILE A 337 11.16 -5.99 14.97
N VAL A 338 11.21 -6.92 15.92
CA VAL A 338 12.10 -6.86 17.10
C VAL A 338 13.56 -6.87 16.67
N ASN A 339 13.91 -7.70 15.68
CA ASN A 339 15.28 -7.78 15.15
C ASN A 339 15.67 -6.46 14.47
N ARG A 340 14.78 -5.88 13.65
CA ARG A 340 15.04 -4.58 13.01
C ARG A 340 15.15 -3.45 14.03
N LYS A 341 14.24 -3.35 15.01
CA LYS A 341 14.32 -2.34 16.08
C LYS A 341 15.61 -2.46 16.89
N ARG A 342 16.12 -3.68 17.11
CA ARG A 342 17.42 -3.91 17.74
C ARG A 342 18.59 -3.38 16.91
N GLU A 343 18.55 -3.54 15.58
CA GLU A 343 19.57 -2.98 14.68
C GLU A 343 19.61 -1.44 14.69
N VAL A 344 18.47 -0.77 14.91
CA VAL A 344 18.39 0.71 15.06
C VAL A 344 18.69 1.17 16.49
N LYS A 345 19.20 0.29 17.38
CA LYS A 345 19.35 0.57 18.82
C LYS A 345 18.06 1.12 19.46
N SER A 346 16.89 0.76 18.93
CA SER A 346 15.56 1.20 19.36
C SER A 346 15.28 2.72 19.31
N ASP A 347 16.20 3.55 18.83
CA ASP A 347 15.93 4.97 18.61
C ASP A 347 15.52 5.21 17.16
N VAL A 348 14.21 5.33 16.94
CA VAL A 348 13.62 5.61 15.62
C VAL A 348 13.27 7.08 15.44
N ARG A 349 13.66 7.97 16.37
CA ARG A 349 13.31 9.40 16.31
C ARG A 349 13.85 10.09 15.06
N TRP A 350 14.97 9.60 14.53
CA TRP A 350 15.58 10.08 13.29
C TRP A 350 14.67 9.93 12.06
N VAL A 351 13.71 8.99 12.09
CA VAL A 351 12.76 8.79 10.99
C VAL A 351 11.96 10.05 10.72
N SER A 352 11.51 10.73 11.78
CA SER A 352 10.74 11.98 11.70
C SER A 352 11.61 13.24 11.80
N SER A 353 12.93 13.08 11.88
CA SER A 353 13.88 14.20 11.93
C SER A 353 14.07 14.81 10.54
N ASP A 354 14.05 16.14 10.49
CA ASP A 354 14.48 16.95 9.34
C ASP A 354 15.99 17.25 9.36
N HIS A 355 16.72 16.64 10.31
CA HIS A 355 18.18 16.65 10.45
C HIS A 355 18.68 15.22 10.63
N ARG A 356 18.73 14.46 9.53
CA ARG A 356 19.34 13.14 9.47
C ARG A 356 20.84 13.24 9.27
N ASN A 357 21.59 12.41 9.98
CA ASN A 357 23.03 12.23 9.74
C ASN A 357 23.30 11.13 8.71
N LEU A 358 24.57 10.95 8.35
CA LEU A 358 25.03 9.95 7.39
C LEU A 358 24.59 8.52 7.77
N ASP A 359 24.77 8.11 9.02
CA ASP A 359 24.47 6.75 9.47
C ASP A 359 22.97 6.45 9.34
N GLU A 360 22.13 7.43 9.65
CA GLU A 360 20.68 7.36 9.51
C GLU A 360 20.25 7.28 8.03
N GLY A 361 20.87 8.09 7.17
CA GLY A 361 20.65 8.04 5.72
C GLY A 361 21.08 6.70 5.10
N LEU A 362 22.28 6.22 5.42
CA LEU A 362 22.78 4.91 4.97
C LEU A 362 21.89 3.77 5.47
N TYR A 363 21.43 3.85 6.73
CA TYR A 363 20.54 2.86 7.29
C TYR A 363 19.19 2.82 6.57
N ALA A 364 18.61 3.98 6.24
CA ALA A 364 17.36 4.06 5.49
C ALA A 364 17.47 3.35 4.13
N TRP A 365 18.54 3.60 3.36
CA TRP A 365 18.77 2.91 2.08
C TRP A 365 19.04 1.42 2.21
N LYS A 366 19.85 1.01 3.20
CA LYS A 366 20.08 -0.41 3.52
C LYS A 366 18.76 -1.14 3.80
N LEU A 367 17.87 -0.48 4.56
CA LEU A 367 16.57 -1.02 4.91
C LEU A 367 15.61 -1.01 3.71
N ALA A 368 15.69 -0.03 2.81
CA ALA A 368 14.94 -0.01 1.55
C ALA A 368 15.34 -1.18 0.62
N ALA A 369 16.65 -1.44 0.49
CA ALA A 369 17.16 -2.58 -0.27
C ALA A 369 16.69 -3.92 0.32
N ALA A 370 16.71 -4.06 1.66
CA ALA A 370 16.21 -5.25 2.35
C ALA A 370 14.70 -5.43 2.22
N THR A 371 13.93 -4.34 2.27
CA THR A 371 12.47 -4.34 2.08
C THR A 371 12.13 -4.84 0.67
N SER A 372 12.83 -4.33 -0.34
CA SER A 372 12.66 -4.73 -1.75
C SER A 372 12.99 -6.21 -1.96
N ASP A 373 14.11 -6.69 -1.40
CA ASP A 373 14.48 -8.11 -1.47
C ASP A 373 13.40 -9.03 -0.87
N ARG A 374 12.82 -8.63 0.27
CA ARG A 374 11.73 -9.38 0.89
C ARG A 374 10.46 -9.36 0.05
N LEU A 375 10.06 -8.20 -0.46
CA LEU A 375 8.88 -8.11 -1.35
C LEU A 375 9.04 -9.00 -2.59
N ALA A 376 10.25 -9.11 -3.13
CA ALA A 376 10.58 -9.99 -4.25
C ALA A 376 10.39 -11.49 -3.95
N GLU A 377 10.50 -11.92 -2.69
CA GLU A 377 10.27 -13.31 -2.26
C GLU A 377 8.78 -13.67 -2.31
N PHE A 378 7.90 -12.74 -1.94
CA PHE A 378 6.45 -12.95 -1.84
C PHE A 378 5.69 -12.61 -3.13
N ASN A 379 6.22 -11.71 -3.97
CA ASN A 379 5.59 -11.27 -5.21
C ASN A 379 6.38 -11.77 -6.43
N LYS A 380 6.44 -13.10 -6.60
CA LYS A 380 7.28 -13.74 -7.64
C LYS A 380 6.93 -13.34 -9.07
N HIS A 381 5.67 -13.00 -9.34
CA HIS A 381 5.21 -12.54 -10.65
C HIS A 381 5.80 -11.16 -11.02
N ASP A 382 5.96 -10.29 -10.02
CA ASP A 382 6.50 -8.93 -10.15
C ASP A 382 7.94 -8.81 -9.64
N ARG A 383 8.66 -9.94 -9.56
CA ARG A 383 10.01 -9.99 -8.99
C ARG A 383 10.96 -8.98 -9.61
N TRP A 384 10.88 -8.80 -10.94
CA TRP A 384 11.74 -7.86 -11.66
C TRP A 384 11.61 -6.45 -11.09
N HIS A 385 10.40 -6.01 -10.74
CA HIS A 385 10.14 -4.67 -10.24
C HIS A 385 10.86 -4.42 -8.92
N TYR A 386 10.82 -5.38 -8.00
CA TYR A 386 11.51 -5.30 -6.73
C TYR A 386 13.03 -5.45 -6.85
N ASP A 387 13.52 -6.30 -7.76
CA ASP A 387 14.94 -6.39 -8.07
C ASP A 387 15.46 -5.06 -8.67
N PHE A 388 14.66 -4.37 -9.49
CA PHE A 388 15.02 -3.03 -10.00
C PHE A 388 15.15 -2.00 -8.88
N ILE A 389 14.12 -1.88 -8.02
CA ILE A 389 14.15 -0.95 -6.88
C ILE A 389 15.32 -1.28 -5.96
N ARG A 390 15.57 -2.57 -5.68
CA ARG A 390 16.71 -3.01 -4.88
C ARG A 390 18.05 -2.59 -5.49
N GLY A 391 18.23 -2.78 -6.80
CA GLY A 391 19.44 -2.36 -7.51
C GLY A 391 19.65 -0.84 -7.44
N TRP A 392 18.58 -0.07 -7.57
CA TRP A 392 18.61 1.39 -7.39
C TRP A 392 19.02 1.77 -5.96
N CYS A 393 18.42 1.18 -4.91
CA CYS A 393 18.81 1.43 -3.52
C CYS A 393 20.29 1.15 -3.26
N LEU A 394 20.86 0.10 -3.87
CA LEU A 394 22.27 -0.24 -3.73
C LEU A 394 23.19 0.81 -4.39
N LEU A 395 22.79 1.41 -5.50
CA LEU A 395 23.55 2.50 -6.13
C LEU A 395 23.49 3.80 -5.30
N GLU A 396 22.36 4.06 -4.62
CA GLU A 396 22.24 5.17 -3.66
C GLU A 396 23.15 4.95 -2.44
N GLU A 397 23.18 3.73 -1.88
CA GLU A 397 24.15 3.38 -0.83
C GLU A 397 25.60 3.57 -1.30
N ALA A 398 25.91 3.17 -2.54
CA ALA A 398 27.26 3.33 -3.10
C ALA A 398 27.66 4.80 -3.20
N GLU A 399 26.75 5.67 -3.65
CA GLU A 399 26.97 7.12 -3.73
C GLU A 399 27.25 7.72 -2.34
N LEU A 400 26.46 7.35 -1.33
CA LEU A 400 26.69 7.81 0.05
C LEU A 400 28.05 7.34 0.60
N PHE A 401 28.47 6.10 0.31
CA PHE A 401 29.81 5.63 0.67
C PHE A 401 30.92 6.39 -0.07
N MET A 402 30.73 6.71 -1.36
CA MET A 402 31.71 7.47 -2.14
C MET A 402 31.89 8.89 -1.62
N GLN A 403 30.81 9.58 -1.24
CA GLN A 403 30.86 10.93 -0.68
C GLN A 403 31.70 11.00 0.62
N GLN A 404 31.80 9.88 1.32
CA GLN A 404 32.55 9.75 2.58
C GLN A 404 33.97 9.16 2.38
N GLY A 405 34.36 8.88 1.14
CA GLY A 405 35.66 8.29 0.82
C GLY A 405 35.75 6.78 1.10
N PHE A 406 34.64 6.10 1.40
CA PHE A 406 34.60 4.65 1.63
C PHE A 406 34.54 3.86 0.31
N VAL A 407 35.57 4.04 -0.53
CA VAL A 407 35.62 3.51 -1.92
C VAL A 407 35.39 2.00 -2.00
N SER A 408 35.98 1.21 -1.10
CA SER A 408 35.81 -0.25 -1.09
C SER A 408 34.36 -0.68 -0.80
N MET A 409 33.70 0.01 0.13
CA MET A 409 32.30 -0.28 0.46
C MET A 409 31.37 0.12 -0.69
N ALA A 410 31.64 1.26 -1.32
CA ALA A 410 30.92 1.69 -2.52
C ALA A 410 31.06 0.68 -3.66
N ALA A 411 32.28 0.22 -3.95
CA ALA A 411 32.53 -0.78 -4.99
C ALA A 411 31.74 -2.07 -4.75
N GLY A 412 31.72 -2.57 -3.51
CA GLY A 412 30.92 -3.75 -3.16
C GLY A 412 29.41 -3.57 -3.34
N ARG A 413 28.90 -2.34 -3.18
CA ARG A 413 27.48 -2.01 -3.46
C ARG A 413 27.18 -1.94 -4.94
N VAL A 414 28.08 -1.34 -5.74
CA VAL A 414 27.98 -1.31 -7.21
C VAL A 414 28.00 -2.72 -7.79
N GLU A 415 28.89 -3.58 -7.31
CA GLU A 415 28.97 -4.99 -7.74
C GLU A 415 27.66 -5.74 -7.42
N LEU A 416 27.14 -5.58 -6.20
CA LEU A 416 25.88 -6.21 -5.81
C LEU A 416 24.69 -5.70 -6.63
N ALA A 417 24.65 -4.39 -6.95
CA ALA A 417 23.63 -3.84 -7.84
C ALA A 417 23.69 -4.49 -9.23
N GLY A 418 24.90 -4.67 -9.78
CA GLY A 418 25.11 -5.36 -11.05
C GLY A 418 24.59 -6.81 -11.05
N VAL A 419 24.82 -7.55 -9.96
CA VAL A 419 24.29 -8.92 -9.78
C VAL A 419 22.76 -8.91 -9.75
N VAL A 420 22.14 -8.00 -9.00
CA VAL A 420 20.68 -7.89 -8.87
C VAL A 420 20.02 -7.53 -10.21
N PHE A 421 20.54 -6.51 -10.91
CA PHE A 421 20.03 -6.13 -12.22
C PHE A 421 20.19 -7.25 -13.25
N SER A 422 21.35 -7.92 -13.28
CA SER A 422 21.60 -9.01 -14.23
C SER A 422 20.64 -10.19 -14.03
N LYS A 423 20.26 -10.47 -12.77
CA LYS A 423 19.36 -11.58 -12.43
C LYS A 423 17.96 -11.44 -13.04
N SER A 424 17.44 -10.21 -13.12
CA SER A 424 16.11 -9.92 -13.65
C SER A 424 16.14 -9.31 -15.04
N LEU A 425 17.31 -9.28 -15.71
CA LEU A 425 17.51 -8.60 -17.00
C LEU A 425 16.52 -9.05 -18.08
N ALA A 426 16.30 -10.37 -18.20
CA ALA A 426 15.39 -10.94 -19.19
C ALA A 426 13.89 -10.68 -18.89
N ALA A 427 13.55 -10.38 -17.63
CA ALA A 427 12.18 -10.12 -17.20
C ALA A 427 11.81 -8.63 -17.25
N TYR A 428 12.79 -7.73 -17.43
CA TYR A 428 12.55 -6.30 -17.49
C TYR A 428 11.78 -5.90 -18.77
N PRO A 429 10.75 -5.04 -18.64
CA PRO A 429 10.16 -4.34 -19.78
C PRO A 429 11.21 -3.55 -20.57
N ALA A 430 10.92 -3.25 -21.84
CA ALA A 430 11.85 -2.53 -22.70
C ALA A 430 12.24 -1.17 -22.11
N GLU A 431 11.27 -0.46 -21.52
CA GLU A 431 11.44 0.83 -20.85
C GLU A 431 12.43 0.76 -19.69
N VAL A 432 12.40 -0.33 -18.92
CA VAL A 432 13.33 -0.55 -17.80
C VAL A 432 14.70 -0.97 -18.32
N ARG A 433 14.76 -1.77 -19.39
CA ARG A 433 16.04 -2.17 -20.03
C ARG A 433 16.79 -0.98 -20.61
N LEU A 434 16.09 0.08 -21.06
CA LEU A 434 16.73 1.33 -21.49
C LEU A 434 17.58 1.98 -20.41
N VAL A 435 17.19 1.84 -19.14
CA VAL A 435 17.95 2.38 -17.99
C VAL A 435 18.96 1.36 -17.47
N VAL A 436 18.58 0.08 -17.38
CA VAL A 436 19.41 -0.97 -16.77
C VAL A 436 20.61 -1.36 -17.63
N LEU A 437 20.47 -1.47 -18.96
CA LEU A 437 21.57 -1.92 -19.83
C LEU A 437 22.76 -0.94 -19.83
N PRO A 438 22.59 0.38 -19.95
CA PRO A 438 23.68 1.33 -19.80
C PRO A 438 24.37 1.20 -18.42
N VAL A 439 23.59 1.10 -17.34
CA VAL A 439 24.13 0.94 -15.98
C VAL A 439 24.98 -0.34 -15.87
N LEU A 440 24.47 -1.48 -16.35
CA LEU A 440 25.20 -2.75 -16.37
C LEU A 440 26.48 -2.64 -17.22
N ALA A 441 26.43 -1.94 -18.34
CA ALA A 441 27.61 -1.74 -19.18
C ALA A 441 28.69 -0.93 -18.45
N LEU A 442 28.30 0.09 -17.67
CA LEU A 442 29.23 0.87 -16.85
C LEU A 442 29.82 0.05 -15.70
N ILE A 443 29.01 -0.77 -15.04
CA ILE A 443 29.49 -1.70 -14.00
C ILE A 443 30.47 -2.71 -14.60
N ALA A 444 30.16 -3.29 -15.76
CA ALA A 444 31.05 -4.21 -16.46
C ALA A 444 32.39 -3.55 -16.81
N LEU A 445 32.35 -2.31 -17.30
CA LEU A 445 33.56 -1.54 -17.60
C LEU A 445 34.38 -1.24 -16.33
N HIS A 446 33.72 -0.84 -15.23
CA HIS A 446 34.38 -0.64 -13.93
C HIS A 446 35.09 -1.92 -13.44
N ASN A 447 34.46 -3.07 -13.68
CA ASN A 447 34.99 -4.38 -13.31
C ASN A 447 36.01 -4.95 -14.33
N ASN A 448 36.45 -4.16 -15.31
CA ASN A 448 37.36 -4.57 -16.40
C ASN A 448 36.83 -5.75 -17.24
N GLN A 449 35.51 -5.84 -17.41
CA GLN A 449 34.82 -6.88 -18.19
C GLN A 449 34.46 -6.36 -19.59
N ASP A 450 35.49 -6.04 -20.39
CA ASP A 450 35.31 -5.38 -21.70
C ASP A 450 34.38 -6.11 -22.66
N SER A 451 34.46 -7.45 -22.72
CA SER A 451 33.59 -8.24 -23.59
C SER A 451 32.13 -8.11 -23.17
N ARG A 452 31.86 -8.18 -21.86
CA ARG A 452 30.52 -8.04 -21.30
C ARG A 452 29.98 -6.62 -21.48
N HIS A 453 30.83 -5.62 -21.30
CA HIS A 453 30.50 -4.23 -21.59
C HIS A 453 30.00 -4.06 -23.03
N ILE A 454 30.75 -4.57 -24.02
CA ILE A 454 30.37 -4.48 -25.43
C ILE A 454 29.08 -5.24 -25.72
N GLU A 455 28.91 -6.45 -25.18
CA GLU A 455 27.68 -7.24 -25.34
C GLU A 455 26.43 -6.46 -24.88
N LEU A 456 26.50 -5.82 -23.70
CA LEU A 456 25.39 -5.05 -23.14
C LEU A 456 25.06 -3.81 -23.98
N LEU A 457 26.08 -3.16 -24.58
CA LEU A 457 25.85 -2.05 -25.50
C LEU A 457 25.21 -2.48 -26.83
N VAL A 458 25.58 -3.67 -27.33
CA VAL A 458 24.92 -4.25 -28.52
C VAL A 458 23.47 -4.58 -28.20
N GLU A 459 23.21 -5.22 -27.06
CA GLU A 459 21.86 -5.53 -26.60
C GLU A 459 21.00 -4.26 -26.43
N PHE A 460 21.60 -3.17 -25.95
CA PHE A 460 20.93 -1.86 -25.86
C PHE A 460 20.58 -1.30 -27.25
N ALA A 461 21.51 -1.34 -28.20
CA ALA A 461 21.28 -0.84 -29.56
C ALA A 461 20.22 -1.65 -30.34
N GLU A 462 20.01 -2.91 -29.97
CA GLU A 462 18.99 -3.79 -30.53
C GLU A 462 17.59 -3.60 -29.91
N LEU A 463 17.44 -2.75 -28.88
CA LEU A 463 16.13 -2.47 -28.29
C LEU A 463 15.18 -1.86 -29.34
N PRO A 464 13.91 -2.30 -29.39
CA PRO A 464 12.98 -1.87 -30.41
C PRO A 464 12.72 -0.36 -30.36
N VAL A 465 12.80 0.29 -31.53
CA VAL A 465 12.52 1.74 -31.72
C VAL A 465 11.04 2.08 -31.49
N GLN A 466 10.15 1.07 -31.40
CA GLN A 466 8.71 1.22 -31.17
C GLN A 466 8.38 1.30 -29.68
N LEU A 467 9.02 2.23 -28.97
CA LEU A 467 8.67 2.54 -27.58
C LEU A 467 7.29 3.22 -27.54
N PRO A 468 6.45 2.94 -26.52
CA PRO A 468 5.04 3.34 -26.49
C PRO A 468 4.79 4.85 -26.39
N ALA A 469 5.82 5.67 -26.14
CA ALA A 469 5.74 7.13 -26.05
C ALA A 469 6.86 7.80 -26.85
N ASP A 470 6.55 8.93 -27.50
CA ASP A 470 7.52 9.73 -28.27
C ASP A 470 8.69 10.22 -27.41
N GLU A 471 8.44 10.55 -26.13
CA GLU A 471 9.48 10.96 -25.18
C GLU A 471 10.49 9.82 -24.89
N LEU A 472 10.00 8.58 -24.72
CA LEU A 472 10.86 7.41 -24.50
C LEU A 472 11.70 7.10 -25.74
N ARG A 473 11.12 7.23 -26.94
CA ARG A 473 11.87 7.11 -28.19
C ARG A 473 12.97 8.16 -28.29
N GLN A 474 12.65 9.42 -28.00
CA GLN A 474 13.64 10.50 -28.01
C GLN A 474 14.76 10.26 -26.99
N LYS A 475 14.42 9.80 -25.78
CA LYS A 475 15.40 9.40 -24.74
C LYS A 475 16.30 8.26 -25.22
N HIS A 476 15.73 7.23 -25.84
CA HIS A 476 16.50 6.11 -26.41
C HIS A 476 17.44 6.57 -27.52
N GLU A 477 17.01 7.46 -28.40
CA GLU A 477 17.85 8.04 -29.45
C GLU A 477 19.02 8.87 -28.87
N GLN A 478 18.75 9.68 -27.85
CA GLN A 478 19.80 10.44 -27.14
C GLN A 478 20.81 9.53 -26.46
N LEU A 479 20.34 8.53 -25.70
CA LEU A 479 21.20 7.54 -25.05
C LEU A 479 22.03 6.76 -26.09
N ASN A 480 21.41 6.32 -27.19
CA ASN A 480 22.09 5.64 -28.28
C ASN A 480 23.17 6.50 -28.94
N ALA A 481 22.92 7.79 -29.14
CA ALA A 481 23.90 8.69 -29.73
C ALA A 481 25.15 8.77 -28.85
N VAL A 482 24.97 8.97 -27.53
CA VAL A 482 26.07 9.07 -26.57
C VAL A 482 26.80 7.74 -26.40
N ILE A 483 26.05 6.63 -26.27
CA ILE A 483 26.59 5.28 -26.10
C ILE A 483 27.32 4.78 -27.36
N SER A 484 26.84 5.11 -28.55
CA SER A 484 27.49 4.73 -29.82
C SER A 484 28.85 5.43 -29.97
N GLU A 485 28.93 6.72 -29.63
CA GLU A 485 30.20 7.43 -29.54
C GLU A 485 31.13 6.80 -28.49
N PHE A 486 30.59 6.44 -27.32
CA PHE A 486 31.34 5.73 -26.30
C PHE A 486 31.89 4.36 -26.76
N SER A 487 31.08 3.59 -27.49
CA SER A 487 31.48 2.30 -28.09
C SER A 487 32.59 2.45 -29.13
N LYS A 488 32.55 3.52 -29.94
CA LYS A 488 33.62 3.82 -30.91
C LYS A 488 34.92 4.20 -30.22
N LEU A 489 34.84 5.02 -29.17
CA LEU A 489 36.00 5.42 -28.38
C LEU A 489 36.63 4.22 -27.66
N SER A 490 35.83 3.40 -26.95
CA SER A 490 36.27 2.18 -26.24
C SER A 490 36.94 1.14 -27.16
N LYS A 491 36.47 0.98 -28.41
CA LYS A 491 37.15 0.15 -29.43
C LYS A 491 38.53 0.69 -29.83
N GLY A 492 38.74 2.00 -29.76
CA GLY A 492 40.03 2.66 -29.99
C GLY A 492 41.06 2.39 -28.89
N TYR A 493 40.61 2.32 -27.63
CA TYR A 493 41.47 2.08 -26.45
C TYR A 493 42.17 0.71 -26.47
N ARG A 494 41.57 -0.32 -27.09
CA ARG A 494 42.21 -1.65 -27.26
C ARG A 494 43.54 -1.63 -28.03
N LYS A 495 43.88 -0.53 -28.73
CA LYS A 495 45.14 -0.41 -29.48
C LYS A 495 46.29 0.26 -28.73
N GLY A 496 46.03 0.88 -27.57
CA GLY A 496 47.05 1.61 -26.80
C GLY A 496 47.08 1.11 -25.36
N GLY A 497 47.92 0.12 -25.07
CA GLY A 497 48.08 -0.38 -23.71
C GLY A 497 48.83 0.62 -22.85
N HIS A 498 48.13 1.45 -22.07
CA HIS A 498 48.64 2.05 -20.83
C HIS A 498 47.47 2.46 -19.90
N GLU A 499 47.55 1.95 -18.67
CA GLU A 499 46.97 2.39 -17.38
C GLU A 499 45.63 3.15 -17.33
N ASN A 500 44.58 2.45 -16.87
CA ASN A 500 43.53 2.84 -15.90
C ASN A 500 43.12 4.32 -15.74
N PHE A 501 42.85 5.04 -16.83
CA PHE A 501 42.10 6.29 -16.76
C PHE A 501 40.94 6.26 -17.76
N MET A 502 39.70 6.40 -17.25
CA MET A 502 38.59 6.83 -18.11
C MET A 502 38.98 8.20 -18.68
N PRO A 503 39.06 8.38 -20.00
CA PRO A 503 39.46 9.65 -20.60
C PRO A 503 38.42 10.73 -20.25
N THR A 504 38.82 12.00 -20.26
CA THR A 504 37.97 13.17 -20.02
C THR A 504 36.71 13.19 -20.90
N ASP A 505 36.79 12.65 -22.12
CA ASP A 505 35.64 12.54 -23.04
C ASP A 505 34.63 11.46 -22.61
N THR A 506 35.08 10.42 -21.90
CA THR A 506 34.20 9.44 -21.25
C THR A 506 33.46 10.08 -20.10
N HIS A 507 34.14 10.83 -19.23
CA HIS A 507 33.46 11.57 -18.16
C HIS A 507 32.41 12.54 -18.70
N LYS A 508 32.68 13.20 -19.83
CA LYS A 508 31.73 14.09 -20.51
C LYS A 508 30.51 13.33 -21.06
N GLY A 509 30.73 12.23 -21.79
CA GLY A 509 29.62 11.39 -22.28
C GLY A 509 28.80 10.76 -21.16
N LEU A 510 29.44 10.33 -20.06
CA LEU A 510 28.73 9.79 -18.90
C LEU A 510 27.90 10.85 -18.18
N ALA A 511 28.37 12.09 -18.12
CA ALA A 511 27.59 13.21 -17.60
C ALA A 511 26.36 13.52 -18.47
N GLU A 512 26.39 13.22 -19.77
CA GLU A 512 25.24 13.34 -20.68
C GLU A 512 24.25 12.16 -20.53
N VAL A 513 24.73 10.95 -20.19
CA VAL A 513 23.89 9.77 -19.93
C VAL A 513 23.16 9.87 -18.60
N ALA A 514 23.85 10.30 -17.54
CA ALA A 514 23.36 10.30 -16.17
C ALA A 514 21.96 10.95 -15.97
N PRO A 515 21.67 12.17 -16.48
CA PRO A 515 20.34 12.78 -16.32
C PRO A 515 19.23 12.07 -17.12
N LEU A 516 19.58 11.19 -18.06
CA LEU A 516 18.63 10.42 -18.86
C LEU A 516 18.19 9.12 -18.15
N LEU A 517 18.93 8.67 -17.12
CA LEU A 517 18.66 7.47 -16.33
C LEU A 517 17.61 7.75 -15.24
N ASP A 518 16.34 7.65 -15.61
CA ASP A 518 15.22 7.97 -14.71
C ASP A 518 14.72 6.74 -13.95
N PHE A 519 15.40 6.41 -12.85
CA PHE A 519 15.03 5.27 -11.99
C PHE A 519 13.65 5.44 -11.35
N ALA A 520 13.28 6.66 -10.96
CA ALA A 520 12.00 6.93 -10.32
C ALA A 520 10.84 6.66 -11.30
N HIS A 521 10.94 7.11 -12.54
CA HIS A 521 9.95 6.81 -13.57
C HIS A 521 9.82 5.31 -13.83
N CYS A 522 10.94 4.61 -14.03
CA CYS A 522 10.93 3.16 -14.27
C CYS A 522 10.31 2.37 -13.11
N ALA A 523 10.58 2.80 -11.88
CA ALA A 523 10.03 2.19 -10.67
C ALA A 523 8.54 2.54 -10.44
N MET A 524 7.96 3.48 -11.18
CA MET A 524 6.51 3.78 -11.14
C MET A 524 5.72 3.07 -12.25
N LEU A 525 6.39 2.36 -13.17
CA LEU A 525 5.71 1.64 -14.25
C LEU A 525 4.82 0.52 -13.69
N PRO A 526 3.58 0.37 -14.20
CA PRO A 526 2.67 -0.68 -13.76
C PRO A 526 3.24 -2.07 -14.08
N SER A 527 3.12 -3.00 -13.13
CA SER A 527 3.62 -4.36 -13.29
C SER A 527 2.74 -5.22 -14.21
N ASP A 528 1.44 -4.96 -14.22
CA ASP A 528 0.53 -5.43 -15.26
C ASP A 528 0.75 -4.60 -16.52
N GLY A 529 1.24 -5.21 -17.61
CA GLY A 529 1.55 -4.57 -18.90
C GLY A 529 0.39 -3.88 -19.65
N SER A 530 -0.61 -3.33 -18.94
CA SER A 530 -1.48 -2.29 -19.46
C SER A 530 -0.63 -1.04 -19.68
N ALA A 531 -0.14 -0.88 -20.91
CA ALA A 531 0.24 0.43 -21.42
C ALA A 531 -0.84 1.44 -21.04
N VAL A 532 -0.44 2.50 -20.34
CA VAL A 532 -1.28 3.69 -20.20
C VAL A 532 -1.29 4.32 -21.60
N SER A 533 -2.19 3.84 -22.45
CA SER A 533 -2.62 4.62 -23.60
C SER A 533 -3.34 5.83 -23.02
N SER A 534 -2.65 6.97 -23.08
CA SER A 534 -3.10 8.33 -22.78
C SER A 534 -4.55 8.60 -23.15
#